data_AF-M1GMU6-F1
#
_entry.id   AF-M1GMU6-F1
#
_cell.length_a   1.000
_cell.length_b   1.000
_cell.length_c   1.000
_cell.angle_alpha   90.00
_cell.angle_beta   90.00
_cell.angle_gamma   90.00
#
_symmetry.space_group_name_H-M   'P 1'
#
loop_
_entity.id
_entity.type
_entity.pdbx_description
1 polymer ?
#
loop_
_entity_poly.entity_id
_entity_poly.type
_entity_poly.pdbx_seq_one_letter_code
_entity_poly.pdbx_strand_id
1 'polypeptide(L)'
;MYGQVRAPFAIQYYLVGILFLIFDLEIAVLYPLAVTLYQVTSYGFWVAMIFLIFLTVGFVYEFSKGALKFTDHRSSINRTPIENTVN
;
A
#
# COMPACT_ATOMS: atom_id res chain seq x y z
N MET A 1 2.15 -17.52 33.98
CA MET A 1 0.89 -17.38 33.23
C MET A 1 0.72 -15.93 32.81
N TYR A 2 1.41 -15.50 31.73
CA TYR A 2 1.07 -14.30 30.95
C TYR A 2 1.60 -14.53 29.54
N GLY A 3 0.77 -15.11 28.67
CA GLY A 3 1.05 -15.16 27.24
C GLY A 3 0.79 -13.76 26.69
N GLN A 4 1.84 -13.06 26.28
CA GLN A 4 1.68 -11.76 25.67
C GLN A 4 1.18 -11.95 24.23
N VAL A 5 -0.14 -11.90 24.05
CA VAL A 5 -0.83 -11.95 22.75
C VAL A 5 -0.76 -10.57 22.06
N ARG A 6 0.44 -9.99 21.98
CA ARG A 6 0.65 -8.77 21.19
C ARG A 6 1.49 -9.13 19.98
N ALA A 7 0.83 -9.59 18.93
CA ALA A 7 1.44 -9.63 17.62
C ALA A 7 1.76 -8.18 17.22
N PRO A 8 2.98 -7.88 16.75
CA PRO A 8 3.29 -6.57 16.19
C PRO A 8 2.34 -6.33 15.02
N PHE A 9 1.48 -5.33 15.13
CA PHE A 9 0.56 -4.96 14.07
C PHE A 9 1.37 -4.42 12.88
N ALA A 10 1.12 -4.96 11.69
CA ALA A 10 1.78 -4.49 10.48
C ALA A 10 1.29 -3.09 10.12
N ILE A 11 2.22 -2.13 10.03
CA ILE A 11 1.95 -0.73 9.63
C ILE A 11 1.16 -0.64 8.31
N GLN A 12 1.30 -1.65 7.45
CA GLN A 12 0.60 -1.77 6.17
C GLN A 12 -0.92 -1.60 6.30
N TYR A 13 -1.55 -2.18 7.33
CA TYR A 13 -3.00 -2.06 7.54
C TYR A 13 -3.44 -0.64 7.92
N TYR A 14 -2.59 0.08 8.64
CA TYR A 14 -2.83 1.46 9.04
C TYR A 14 -2.70 2.43 7.85
N LEU A 15 -1.68 2.23 7.01
CA LEU A 15 -1.47 3.04 5.80
C LEU A 15 -2.62 2.89 4.81
N VAL A 16 -3.12 1.67 4.59
CA VAL A 16 -4.31 1.42 3.77
C VAL A 16 -5.55 2.12 4.35
N GLY A 17 -5.71 2.11 5.68
CA GLY A 17 -6.82 2.78 6.36
C GLY A 17 -6.81 4.31 6.22
N ILE A 18 -5.65 4.95 6.37
CA ILE A 18 -5.51 6.40 6.15
C ILE A 18 -5.71 6.73 4.67
N LEU A 19 -5.15 5.94 3.76
CA LEU A 19 -5.32 6.14 2.33
C LEU A 19 -6.79 6.08 1.92
N PHE A 20 -7.54 5.12 2.46
CA PHE A 20 -8.98 5.01 2.27
C PHE A 20 -9.74 6.23 2.80
N LEU A 21 -9.39 6.70 4.01
CA LEU A 21 -10.01 7.88 4.62
C LEU A 21 -9.78 9.15 3.78
N ILE A 22 -8.57 9.36 3.28
CA ILE A 22 -8.25 10.51 2.42
C ILE A 22 -8.96 10.38 1.08
N PHE A 23 -8.94 9.20 0.46
CA PHE A 23 -9.63 8.95 -0.81
C PHE A 23 -11.14 9.21 -0.73
N ASP A 24 -11.78 8.79 0.37
CA ASP A 24 -13.21 9.00 0.61
C ASP A 24 -13.54 10.50 0.77
N LEU A 25 -12.69 11.25 1.50
CA LEU A 25 -12.81 12.71 1.64
C LEU A 25 -12.65 13.43 0.30
N GLU A 26 -11.68 13.02 -0.51
CA GLU A 26 -11.39 13.59 -1.82
C GLU A 26 -12.59 13.37 -2.77
N ILE A 27 -13.20 12.18 -2.79
CA ILE A 27 -14.41 11.94 -3.58
C ILE A 27 -15.58 12.81 -3.11
N ALA A 28 -15.74 13.00 -1.79
CA ALA A 28 -16.78 13.86 -1.25
C ALA A 28 -16.62 15.32 -1.74
N VAL A 29 -15.39 15.80 -1.94
CA VAL A 29 -15.09 17.12 -2.52
C VAL A 29 -15.32 17.14 -4.04
N LEU A 30 -14.99 16.04 -4.74
CA LEU A 30 -15.23 15.93 -6.18
C LEU A 30 -16.71 15.82 -6.54
N TYR A 31 -17.57 15.30 -5.65
CA TYR A 31 -18.98 15.08 -5.94
C TYR A 31 -19.76 16.37 -6.31
N PRO A 32 -19.68 17.47 -5.54
CA PRO A 32 -20.30 18.75 -5.93
C PRO A 32 -19.77 19.29 -7.26
N LEU A 33 -18.46 19.12 -7.51
CA LEU A 33 -17.83 19.54 -8.77
C LEU A 33 -18.40 18.71 -9.92
N ALA A 34 -18.53 17.39 -9.76
CA ALA A 34 -19.10 16.47 -10.73
C ALA A 34 -20.57 16.81 -11.08
N VAL A 35 -21.38 17.14 -10.08
CA VAL A 35 -22.79 17.53 -10.28
C VAL A 35 -22.92 18.88 -11.01
N THR A 36 -21.99 19.80 -10.80
CA THR A 36 -22.00 21.13 -11.41
C THR A 36 -21.15 21.25 -12.68
N LEU A 37 -20.55 20.15 -13.17
CA LEU A 37 -19.65 20.14 -14.34
C LEU A 37 -20.21 20.87 -15.57
N TYR A 38 -21.53 20.82 -15.79
CA TYR A 38 -22.18 21.50 -16.92
C TYR A 38 -22.14 23.04 -16.83
N GLN A 39 -22.01 23.59 -15.62
CA GLN A 39 -21.92 25.04 -15.37
C GLN A 39 -20.47 25.50 -15.18
N VAL A 40 -19.57 24.56 -14.91
CA VAL A 40 -18.17 24.82 -14.61
C VAL A 40 -17.40 25.02 -15.93
N THR A 41 -16.78 26.19 -16.07
CA THR A 41 -15.85 26.51 -17.17
C THR A 41 -14.61 25.59 -17.12
N SER A 42 -13.82 25.55 -18.20
CA SER A 42 -12.55 24.81 -18.35
C SER A 42 -11.62 24.84 -17.12
N TYR A 43 -11.69 25.88 -16.29
CA TYR A 43 -10.97 25.98 -15.02
C TYR A 43 -11.28 24.84 -14.05
N GLY A 44 -12.55 24.52 -13.79
CA GLY A 44 -12.87 23.47 -12.83
C GLY A 44 -12.59 22.06 -13.35
N PHE A 45 -12.51 21.88 -14.68
CA PHE A 45 -11.98 20.66 -15.28
C PHE A 45 -10.49 20.47 -14.94
N TRP A 46 -9.67 21.52 -15.03
CA TRP A 46 -8.27 21.46 -14.63
C TRP A 46 -8.08 21.20 -13.13
N VAL A 47 -8.93 21.79 -12.29
CA VAL A 47 -8.94 21.52 -10.85
C VAL A 47 -9.23 20.04 -10.57
N ALA A 48 -10.24 19.46 -11.22
CA ALA A 48 -10.56 18.04 -11.08
C ALA A 48 -9.42 17.12 -11.56
N MET A 49 -8.75 17.48 -12.67
CA MET A 49 -7.60 16.74 -13.18
C MET A 49 -6.40 16.77 -12.23
N ILE A 50 -6.08 17.93 -11.64
CA ILE A 50 -5.01 18.05 -10.65
C ILE A 50 -5.32 17.19 -9.42
N PHE A 51 -6.56 17.23 -8.95
CA PHE A 51 -7.02 16.45 -7.81
C PHE A 51 -6.86 14.94 -8.03
N LEU A 52 -7.24 14.45 -9.21
CA LEU A 52 -7.03 13.05 -9.63
C LEU A 52 -5.54 12.66 -9.66
N ILE A 53 -4.66 13.56 -10.11
CA ILE A 53 -3.21 13.29 -10.16
C ILE A 53 -2.64 13.14 -8.75
N PHE A 54 -2.99 14.02 -7.81
CA PHE A 54 -2.52 13.93 -6.42
C PHE A 54 -2.87 12.59 -5.77
N LEU A 55 -4.11 12.13 -5.99
CA LEU A 55 -4.61 10.85 -5.50
C LEU A 55 -3.85 9.67 -6.12
N THR A 56 -3.64 9.71 -7.44
CA THR A 56 -2.89 8.67 -8.17
C THR A 56 -1.45 8.57 -7.67
N VAL A 57 -0.78 9.70 -7.43
CA VAL A 57 0.58 9.73 -6.88
C VAL A 57 0.62 9.15 -5.46
N GLY A 58 -0.32 9.55 -4.59
CA GLY A 58 -0.43 9.01 -3.23
C GLY A 58 -0.68 7.50 -3.21
N PHE A 59 -1.55 7.02 -4.09
CA PHE A 59 -1.84 5.59 -4.25
C PHE A 59 -0.62 4.80 -4.74
N VAL A 60 0.04 5.27 -5.80
CA VAL A 60 1.22 4.59 -6.38
C VAL A 60 2.38 4.53 -5.39
N TYR A 61 2.62 5.61 -4.65
CA TYR A 61 3.70 5.67 -3.66
C TYR A 61 3.54 4.61 -2.56
N GLU A 62 2.34 4.48 -2.00
CA GLU A 62 2.11 3.48 -0.95
C GLU A 62 1.96 2.06 -1.50
N PHE A 63 1.41 1.89 -2.70
CA PHE A 63 1.33 0.58 -3.36
C PHE A 63 2.73 -0.02 -3.58
N SER A 64 3.72 0.80 -3.96
CA SER A 64 5.09 0.35 -4.16
C SER A 64 5.82 -0.05 -2.86
N LYS A 65 5.40 0.44 -1.69
CA LYS A 65 6.01 0.06 -0.40
C LYS A 65 5.42 -1.22 0.21
N GLY A 66 4.23 -1.63 -0.24
CA GLY A 66 3.49 -2.76 0.34
C GLY A 66 3.84 -4.14 -0.24
N ALA A 67 4.44 -4.23 -1.43
CA ALA A 67 4.57 -5.50 -2.16
C ALA A 67 6.03 -5.98 -2.27
N LEU A 68 6.25 -7.24 -1.88
CA LEU A 68 7.38 -8.11 -2.22
C LEU A 68 8.68 -7.95 -1.44
N LYS A 69 8.70 -8.57 -0.24
CA LYS A 69 9.93 -9.20 0.25
C LYS A 69 9.65 -10.61 0.76
N PHE A 70 9.35 -11.53 -0.17
CA PHE A 70 9.52 -12.96 0.10
C PHE A 70 11.02 -13.24 0.15
N THR A 71 11.59 -13.21 1.35
CA THR A 71 12.92 -13.76 1.58
C THR A 71 12.74 -15.26 1.69
N ASP A 72 12.93 -15.97 0.57
CA ASP A 72 13.00 -17.43 0.56
C ASP A 72 14.14 -17.87 1.49
N HIS A 73 13.78 -18.45 2.63
CA HIS A 73 14.70 -18.86 3.70
C HIS A 73 15.23 -20.29 3.49
N ARG A 74 15.20 -20.82 2.27
CA ARG A 74 15.58 -22.21 2.00
C ARG A 74 16.71 -22.34 0.99
N SER A 75 17.93 -22.08 1.43
CA SER A 75 19.10 -22.76 0.84
C SER A 75 20.30 -22.81 1.79
N SER A 76 20.33 -23.86 2.62
CA SER A 76 21.55 -24.58 3.01
C SER A 76 21.18 -25.74 3.95
N ILE A 77 20.34 -26.66 3.48
CA ILE A 77 20.51 -28.06 3.93
C ILE A 77 21.79 -28.54 3.26
N ASN A 78 22.92 -28.22 3.92
CA ASN A 78 24.21 -28.79 3.65
C ASN A 78 24.10 -30.28 3.99
N ARG A 79 23.81 -31.09 2.96
CA ARG A 79 23.91 -32.53 3.07
C ARG A 79 25.36 -32.84 3.42
N THR A 80 25.54 -33.38 4.61
CA THR A 80 26.73 -34.09 5.05
C THR A 80 27.28 -34.99 3.95
N PRO A 81 28.59 -34.99 3.72
CA PRO A 81 29.28 -36.20 3.33
C PRO A 81 29.79 -36.87 4.61
N ILE A 82 29.00 -37.77 5.21
CA ILE A 82 29.56 -38.78 6.13
C ILE A 82 29.92 -39.98 5.26
N GLU A 83 30.96 -39.81 4.44
CA GLU A 83 31.58 -40.87 3.67
C GLU A 83 33.01 -40.41 3.38
N ASN A 84 33.96 -40.88 4.20
CA ASN A 84 35.43 -40.88 4.04
C ASN A 84 36.20 -40.59 5.35
N THR A 85 35.99 -41.38 6.42
CA THR A 85 36.95 -41.48 7.55
C THR A 85 37.00 -42.89 8.15
N VAL A 86 36.85 -43.93 7.33
CA VAL A 86 37.21 -45.32 7.70
C VAL A 86 38.37 -45.76 6.81
N ASN A 87 39.53 -45.17 7.06
CA ASN A 87 40.85 -45.64 6.62
C ASN A 87 41.79 -45.55 7.82
#